data_AF-A0A960SF75-F1
#
_entry.id   AF-A0A960SF75-F1
#
_cell.length_a   1.000
_cell.length_b   1.000
_cell.length_c   1.000
_cell.angle_alpha   90.00
_cell.angle_beta   90.00
_cell.angle_gamma   90.00
#
_symmetry.space_group_name_H-M   'P 1'
#
loop_
_entity.id
_entity.type
_entity.pdbx_description
1 polymer ?
#
loop_
_entity_poly.entity_id
_entity_poly.type
_entity_poly.pdbx_seq_one_letter_code
_entity_poly.pdbx_strand_id
1 'polypeptide(L)'
;MLERKQSSTLVCWATLLLGAMDTASGFLMFVAPAFTIRLMGISESYQDVLIRFIGAFVFGVGSLYLLALGWSKLTRSWQALRIVWMGTGWIRLCVGLGTSVFIIQGQLSIAWITVPLVDLLTAAFQIATVLSGKFPKND
;
A
#
# COMPACT_ATOMS: atom_id res chain seq x y z
N MET A 1 -9.35 8.02 -27.68
CA MET A 1 -9.65 9.02 -26.61
C MET A 1 -10.39 8.40 -25.42
N LEU A 2 -11.39 7.54 -25.66
CA LEU A 2 -12.16 6.84 -24.62
C LEU A 2 -11.29 5.93 -23.71
N GLU A 3 -10.43 5.07 -24.28
CA GLU A 3 -9.51 4.22 -23.48
C GLU A 3 -8.53 5.02 -22.62
N ARG A 4 -8.01 6.16 -23.13
CA ARG A 4 -7.09 7.03 -22.38
C ARG A 4 -7.78 7.66 -21.16
N LYS A 5 -9.03 8.10 -21.33
CA LYS A 5 -9.86 8.70 -20.26
C LYS A 5 -10.27 7.66 -19.21
N GLN A 6 -10.59 6.43 -19.65
CA GLN A 6 -10.93 5.31 -18.78
C GLN A 6 -9.73 4.86 -17.93
N SER A 7 -8.53 4.76 -18.52
CA SER A 7 -7.33 4.36 -17.78
C SER A 7 -6.92 5.41 -16.72
N SER A 8 -7.01 6.71 -17.05
CA SER A 8 -6.78 7.80 -16.09
C SER A 8 -7.75 7.76 -14.91
N THR A 9 -9.02 7.45 -15.17
CA THR A 9 -10.06 7.37 -14.13
C THR A 9 -9.82 6.18 -13.20
N LEU A 10 -9.48 5.00 -13.75
CA LEU A 10 -9.14 3.81 -12.97
C LEU A 10 -7.91 4.02 -12.09
N VAL A 11 -6.84 4.60 -12.62
CA VAL A 11 -5.61 4.89 -11.84
C VAL A 11 -5.90 5.88 -10.72
N CYS A 12 -6.73 6.90 -10.96
CA CYS A 12 -7.13 7.84 -9.90
C CYS A 12 -7.91 7.16 -8.79
N TRP A 13 -8.94 6.36 -9.13
CA TRP A 13 -9.75 5.66 -8.14
C TRP A 13 -8.94 4.63 -7.37
N ALA A 14 -8.10 3.84 -8.05
CA ALA A 14 -7.22 2.89 -7.40
C ALA A 14 -6.24 3.59 -6.44
N THR A 15 -5.66 4.73 -6.85
CA THR A 15 -4.76 5.53 -6.00
C THR A 15 -5.47 6.05 -4.76
N LEU A 16 -6.70 6.56 -4.92
CA LEU A 16 -7.50 7.05 -3.80
C LEU A 16 -7.86 5.93 -2.82
N LEU A 17 -8.34 4.80 -3.33
CA LEU A 17 -8.75 3.67 -2.49
C LEU A 17 -7.56 3.08 -1.74
N LEU A 18 -6.48 2.76 -2.45
CA LEU A 18 -5.28 2.18 -1.85
C LEU A 18 -4.58 3.16 -0.90
N GLY A 19 -4.42 4.42 -1.34
CA GLY A 19 -3.81 5.46 -0.52
C GLY A 19 -4.61 5.75 0.75
N ALA A 20 -5.94 5.87 0.65
CA ALA A 20 -6.79 6.11 1.81
C ALA A 20 -6.81 4.91 2.77
N MET A 21 -6.92 3.68 2.24
CA MET A 21 -6.90 2.45 3.03
C MET A 21 -5.59 2.30 3.82
N ASP A 22 -4.45 2.46 3.14
CA ASP A 22 -3.13 2.37 3.77
C ASP A 22 -2.93 3.50 4.79
N THR A 23 -3.30 4.74 4.43
CA THR A 23 -3.17 5.89 5.34
C THR A 23 -4.00 5.68 6.61
N ALA A 24 -5.26 5.25 6.48
CA ALA A 24 -6.13 5.01 7.62
C ALA A 24 -5.62 3.84 8.48
N SER A 25 -5.23 2.73 7.85
CA SER A 25 -4.73 1.55 8.55
C SER A 25 -3.44 1.85 9.30
N GLY A 26 -2.50 2.53 8.64
CA GLY A 26 -1.23 2.95 9.24
C GLY A 26 -1.42 3.95 10.37
N PHE A 27 -2.32 4.92 10.21
CA PHE A 27 -2.66 5.89 11.26
C PHE A 27 -3.24 5.19 12.49
N LEU A 28 -4.17 4.26 12.31
CA LEU A 28 -4.76 3.49 13.41
C LEU A 28 -3.72 2.62 14.13
N MET A 29 -2.83 1.94 13.40
CA MET A 29 -1.73 1.16 13.99
C MET A 29 -0.73 2.04 14.75
N PHE A 30 -0.48 3.27 14.27
CA PHE A 30 0.45 4.19 14.90
C PHE A 30 -0.11 4.84 16.18
N VAL A 31 -1.36 5.29 16.13
CA VAL A 31 -2.00 6.08 17.21
C VAL A 31 -2.68 5.19 18.24
N ALA A 32 -3.31 4.09 17.81
CA ALA A 32 -4.10 3.20 18.67
C ALA A 32 -3.68 1.72 18.55
N PRO A 33 -2.39 1.38 18.72
CA PRO A 33 -1.90 0.00 18.58
C PRO A 33 -2.57 -0.94 19.59
N ALA A 34 -2.82 -0.49 20.82
CA ALA A 34 -3.50 -1.29 21.84
C ALA A 34 -4.95 -1.65 21.45
N PHE A 35 -5.64 -0.81 20.66
CA PHE A 35 -6.95 -1.14 20.11
C PHE A 35 -6.84 -2.18 19.00
N THR A 36 -5.88 -2.03 18.08
CA THR A 36 -5.60 -3.00 17.01
C THR A 36 -5.17 -4.36 17.58
N ILE A 37 -4.34 -4.36 18.61
CA ILE A 37 -3.83 -5.55 19.29
C ILE A 37 -4.94 -6.25 20.09
N ARG A 38 -5.84 -5.49 20.73
CA ARG A 38 -7.07 -6.05 21.31
C ARG A 38 -8.01 -6.64 20.26
N LEU A 39 -8.13 -5.99 19.11
CA LEU A 39 -8.94 -6.50 17.99
C LEU A 39 -8.35 -7.79 17.40
N MET A 40 -7.02 -7.94 17.46
CA MET A 40 -6.27 -9.13 17.03
C MET A 40 -6.07 -10.18 18.15
N GLY A 41 -6.45 -9.88 19.39
CA GLY A 41 -6.42 -10.82 20.53
C GLY A 41 -5.02 -11.20 21.04
N ILE A 42 -4.02 -10.33 20.92
CA ILE A 42 -2.61 -10.64 21.29
C ILE A 42 -2.22 -9.85 22.55
N SER A 43 -1.37 -10.41 23.42
CA SER A 43 -0.95 -9.78 24.68
C SER A 43 0.56 -9.86 24.90
N GLU A 44 1.39 -8.91 24.43
CA GLU A 44 2.78 -8.69 24.89
C GLU A 44 3.39 -7.33 24.44
N SER A 45 4.32 -6.79 25.23
CA SER A 45 4.74 -5.36 25.19
C SER A 45 5.83 -4.96 24.16
N TYR A 46 6.58 -5.91 23.58
CA TYR A 46 7.57 -5.60 22.51
C TYR A 46 6.91 -5.49 21.12
N GLN A 47 5.76 -6.13 20.94
CA GLN A 47 5.01 -6.10 19.68
C GLN A 47 4.37 -4.73 19.42
N ASP A 48 3.97 -3.99 20.46
CA ASP A 48 3.37 -2.66 20.34
C ASP A 48 4.27 -1.65 19.62
N VAL A 49 5.56 -1.62 19.95
CA VAL A 49 6.51 -0.68 19.34
C VAL A 49 6.74 -1.02 17.87
N LEU A 50 6.87 -2.32 17.56
CA LEU A 50 6.99 -2.81 16.18
C LEU A 50 5.72 -2.53 15.37
N ILE A 51 4.54 -2.70 15.97
CA ILE A 51 3.25 -2.42 15.32
C ILE A 51 3.08 -0.92 15.07
N ARG A 52 3.48 -0.05 16.01
CA ARG A 52 3.51 1.40 15.77
C ARG A 52 4.47 1.76 14.65
N PHE A 53 5.64 1.11 14.60
CA PHE A 53 6.64 1.33 13.56
C PHE A 53 6.12 0.91 12.18
N ILE A 54 5.48 -0.27 12.09
CA ILE A 54 4.78 -0.74 10.89
C ILE A 54 3.65 0.24 10.52
N GLY A 55 2.89 0.71 11.50
CA GLY A 55 1.82 1.70 11.30
C GLY A 55 2.33 3.00 10.70
N ALA A 56 3.41 3.56 11.24
CA ALA A 56 4.06 4.76 10.71
C ALA A 56 4.56 4.54 9.27
N PHE A 57 5.13 3.37 8.99
CA PHE A 57 5.57 3.00 7.65
C PHE A 57 4.39 2.92 6.66
N VAL A 58 3.33 2.19 7.01
CA VAL A 58 2.12 2.03 6.18
C VAL A 58 1.41 3.37 5.98
N PHE A 59 1.36 4.22 7.01
CA PHE A 59 0.84 5.59 6.90
C PHE A 59 1.68 6.42 5.90
N GLY A 60 3.00 6.36 6.02
CA GLY A 60 3.92 7.02 5.10
C GLY A 60 3.68 6.58 3.66
N VAL A 61 3.68 5.27 3.40
CA VAL A 61 3.41 4.68 2.08
C VAL A 61 2.04 5.10 1.53
N GLY A 62 1.00 5.02 2.36
CA GLY A 62 -0.37 5.44 2.00
C GLY A 62 -0.45 6.92 1.62
N SER A 63 0.15 7.78 2.45
CA SER A 63 0.15 9.23 2.22
C SER A 63 0.92 9.64 0.97
N LEU A 64 1.98 8.91 0.60
CA LEU A 64 2.73 9.13 -0.64
C LEU A 64 1.86 8.98 -1.89
N TYR A 65 0.89 8.06 -1.91
CA TYR A 65 -0.07 7.98 -3.03
C TYR A 65 -0.90 9.24 -3.17
N LEU A 66 -1.42 9.75 -2.04
CA LEU A 66 -2.29 10.94 -2.02
C LEU A 66 -1.50 12.19 -2.40
N LEU A 67 -0.28 12.33 -1.87
CA LEU A 67 0.64 13.41 -2.21
C LEU A 67 1.02 13.37 -3.70
N ALA A 68 1.39 12.21 -4.23
CA ALA A 68 1.74 12.08 -5.64
C ALA A 68 0.55 12.31 -6.56
N LEU A 69 -0.66 11.93 -6.16
CA LEU A 69 -1.89 12.24 -6.91
C LEU A 69 -2.16 13.75 -6.93
N GLY A 70 -2.05 14.42 -5.78
CA GLY A 70 -2.18 15.88 -5.68
C GLY A 70 -1.15 16.60 -6.54
N TRP A 71 0.11 16.17 -6.45
CA TRP A 71 1.21 16.72 -7.25
C TRP A 71 1.01 16.49 -8.75
N SER A 72 0.52 15.31 -9.13
CA SER A 72 0.27 14.98 -10.55
C SER A 72 -0.86 15.83 -11.13
N LYS A 73 -1.90 16.12 -10.33
CA LYS A 73 -2.96 17.06 -10.73
C LYS A 73 -2.45 18.49 -10.85
N LEU A 74 -1.59 18.93 -9.92
CA LEU A 74 -1.02 20.28 -9.92
C LEU A 74 -0.09 20.52 -11.11
N THR A 75 0.79 19.56 -11.39
CA THR A 75 1.82 19.67 -12.44
C THR A 75 1.34 19.16 -13.81
N ARG A 76 0.13 18.60 -13.89
CA ARG A 76 -0.41 17.90 -15.07
C ARG A 76 0.52 16.79 -15.60
N SER A 77 1.35 16.24 -14.73
CA SER A 77 2.32 15.19 -15.04
C SER A 77 2.07 13.98 -14.15
N TRP A 78 1.88 12.82 -14.76
CA TRP A 78 1.67 11.54 -14.09
C TRP A 78 2.97 10.86 -13.68
N GLN A 79 4.12 11.47 -13.98
CA GLN A 79 5.43 10.87 -13.74
C GLN A 79 5.69 10.62 -12.25
N ALA A 80 5.32 11.57 -11.38
CA ALA A 80 5.46 11.41 -9.92
C ALA A 80 4.61 10.22 -9.42
N LEU A 81 3.34 10.15 -9.84
CA LEU A 81 2.46 9.04 -9.45
C LEU A 81 2.94 7.69 -10.01
N ARG A 82 3.51 7.67 -11.21
CA ARG A 82 4.08 6.46 -11.82
C ARG A 82 5.28 5.94 -11.01
N ILE A 83 6.17 6.82 -10.58
CA ILE A 83 7.31 6.47 -9.73
C ILE A 83 6.82 5.95 -8.38
N VAL A 84 5.85 6.62 -7.76
CA VAL A 84 5.27 6.17 -6.50
C VAL A 84 4.62 4.80 -6.65
N TRP A 85 3.79 4.56 -7.66
CA TRP A 85 3.18 3.24 -7.91
C TRP A 85 4.21 2.12 -8.10
N MET A 86 5.34 2.40 -8.77
CA MET A 86 6.43 1.42 -8.89
C MET A 86 7.10 1.15 -7.56
N GLY A 87 7.46 2.20 -6.83
CA GLY A 87 8.16 2.09 -5.54
C GLY A 87 7.31 1.37 -4.50
N THR A 88 6.03 1.73 -4.38
CA THR A 88 5.11 1.10 -3.43
C THR A 88 4.72 -0.31 -3.86
N GLY A 89 4.57 -0.57 -5.17
CA GLY A 89 4.38 -1.93 -5.70
C GLY A 89 5.57 -2.84 -5.37
N TRP A 90 6.80 -2.34 -5.52
CA TRP A 90 8.01 -3.08 -5.14
C TRP A 90 8.07 -3.36 -3.63
N ILE A 91 7.82 -2.35 -2.80
CA ILE A 91 7.77 -2.51 -1.35
C ILE A 91 6.75 -3.58 -0.95
N ARG A 92 5.53 -3.52 -1.50
CA ARG A 92 4.48 -4.51 -1.22
C ARG A 92 4.88 -5.91 -1.67
N LEU A 93 5.57 -6.05 -2.80
CA LEU A 93 6.11 -7.34 -3.22
C LEU A 93 7.10 -7.89 -2.17
N CYS A 94 8.05 -7.07 -1.72
CA CYS A 94 9.00 -7.47 -0.70
C CYS A 94 8.33 -7.84 0.63
N VAL A 95 7.38 -7.02 1.10
CA VAL A 95 6.62 -7.28 2.33
C VAL A 95 5.82 -8.57 2.19
N GLY A 96 5.02 -8.70 1.13
CA GLY A 96 4.18 -9.88 0.92
C GLY A 96 4.98 -11.18 0.79
N LEU A 97 6.15 -11.16 0.13
CA LEU A 97 7.04 -12.31 0.09
C LEU A 97 7.66 -12.62 1.47
N GLY A 98 8.17 -11.59 2.17
CA GLY A 98 8.76 -11.77 3.50
C GLY A 98 7.77 -12.29 4.53
N THR A 99 6.57 -11.71 4.59
CA THR A 99 5.49 -12.14 5.49
C THR A 99 5.05 -13.57 5.16
N SER A 100 4.99 -13.94 3.88
CA SER A 100 4.70 -15.34 3.49
C SER A 100 5.74 -16.32 4.01
N VAL A 101 7.03 -15.98 3.90
CA VAL A 101 8.13 -16.80 4.43
C VAL A 101 8.01 -16.96 5.95
N PHE A 102 7.75 -15.89 6.69
CA PHE A 102 7.59 -15.95 8.15
C PHE A 102 6.39 -16.82 8.57
N ILE A 103 5.29 -16.80 7.81
CA ILE A 103 4.14 -17.69 8.06
C ILE A 103 4.54 -19.16 7.82
N ILE A 104 5.18 -19.45 6.68
CA ILE A 104 5.59 -20.83 6.33
C ILE A 104 6.58 -21.39 7.36
N GLN A 105 7.48 -20.55 7.89
CA GLN A 105 8.45 -20.94 8.92
C GLN A 105 7.84 -21.03 10.33
N GLY A 106 6.55 -20.74 10.49
CA GLY A 106 5.87 -20.75 11.80
C GLY A 106 6.26 -19.60 12.72
N GLN A 107 6.98 -18.58 12.21
CA GLN A 107 7.38 -17.38 12.96
C GLN A 107 6.25 -16.35 13.07
N LEU A 108 5.29 -16.41 12.14
CA LEU A 108 4.10 -15.55 12.14
C LEU A 108 2.84 -16.39 12.08
N SER A 109 1.82 -16.02 12.88
CA SER A 109 0.54 -16.72 12.90
C SER A 109 -0.16 -16.66 11.54
N ILE A 110 -0.86 -17.73 11.17
CA ILE A 110 -1.69 -17.81 9.95
C ILE A 110 -2.76 -16.71 9.90
N ALA A 111 -3.14 -16.14 11.05
CA ALA A 111 -4.05 -14.99 11.12
C ALA A 111 -3.57 -13.78 10.30
N TRP A 112 -2.26 -13.70 10.00
CA TRP A 112 -1.66 -12.64 9.19
C TRP A 112 -1.75 -12.88 7.68
N ILE A 113 -2.34 -13.99 7.21
CA ILE A 113 -2.35 -14.37 5.79
C ILE A 113 -2.98 -13.32 4.86
N THR A 114 -3.87 -12.48 5.39
CA THR A 114 -4.48 -11.38 4.64
C THR A 114 -3.44 -10.34 4.18
N VAL A 115 -2.39 -10.11 4.96
CA VAL A 115 -1.32 -9.16 4.64
C VAL A 115 -0.58 -9.54 3.35
N PRO A 116 0.08 -10.71 3.25
CA PRO A 116 0.77 -11.07 2.02
C PRO A 116 -0.18 -11.26 0.84
N LEU A 117 -1.42 -11.71 1.06
CA LEU A 117 -2.41 -11.80 -0.03
C LEU A 117 -2.70 -10.43 -0.64
N VAL A 118 -3.06 -9.45 0.19
CA VAL A 118 -3.40 -8.10 -0.27
C VAL A 118 -2.17 -7.43 -0.88
N ASP A 119 -1.01 -7.57 -0.26
CA ASP A 119 0.22 -6.96 -0.76
C ASP A 119 0.68 -7.54 -2.08
N LEU A 120 0.69 -8.87 -2.24
CA LEU A 120 1.10 -9.51 -3.50
C LEU A 120 0.14 -9.21 -4.64
N LEU A 121 -1.18 -9.29 -4.39
CA LEU A 121 -2.19 -8.97 -5.40
C LEU A 121 -2.09 -7.50 -5.84
N THR A 122 -1.90 -6.60 -4.88
CA THR A 122 -1.83 -5.18 -5.20
C THR A 122 -0.50 -4.82 -5.86
N ALA A 123 0.62 -5.39 -5.41
CA ALA A 123 1.92 -5.25 -6.07
C ALA A 123 1.85 -5.69 -7.53
N ALA A 124 1.27 -6.87 -7.78
CA ALA A 124 1.08 -7.39 -9.14
C ALA A 124 0.24 -6.44 -9.98
N PHE A 125 -0.89 -5.95 -9.45
CA PHE A 125 -1.74 -4.98 -10.14
C PHE A 125 -1.00 -3.68 -10.48
N GLN A 126 -0.23 -3.13 -9.55
CA GLN A 126 0.48 -1.87 -9.74
C GLN A 126 1.61 -1.99 -10.75
N ILE A 127 2.47 -3.00 -10.59
CA ILE A 127 3.60 -3.25 -11.49
C ILE A 127 3.06 -3.56 -12.89
N ALA A 128 2.05 -4.42 -13.03
CA ALA A 128 1.44 -4.72 -14.32
C ALA A 128 0.83 -3.47 -14.98
N THR A 129 0.16 -2.60 -14.21
CA THR A 129 -0.43 -1.36 -14.75
C THR A 129 0.64 -0.40 -15.25
N VAL A 130 1.76 -0.28 -14.54
CA VAL A 130 2.88 0.59 -14.95
C VAL A 130 3.64 0.03 -16.16
N LEU A 131 3.89 -1.29 -16.18
CA LEU A 131 4.65 -1.96 -17.24
C LEU A 131 3.84 -2.15 -18.53
N SER A 132 2.52 -2.37 -18.43
CA SER A 132 1.64 -2.55 -19.60
C SER A 132 1.47 -1.28 -20.45
N GLY A 133 2.06 -0.15 -20.05
CA GLY A 133 1.93 1.12 -20.76
C GLY A 133 0.52 1.72 -20.68
N LYS A 134 -0.40 1.10 -19.92
CA LYS A 134 -1.75 1.58 -19.67
C LYS A 134 -1.77 2.77 -18.71
N PHE A 135 -0.69 3.01 -17.98
CA PHE A 135 -0.56 4.19 -17.12
C PHE A 135 -0.73 5.49 -17.93
N PRO A 136 -1.46 6.49 -17.41
CA PRO A 136 -1.61 7.78 -18.08
C PRO A 136 -0.25 8.38 -18.46
N LYS A 137 -0.12 8.79 -19.73
CA LYS A 137 1.08 9.48 -20.22
C LYS A 137 0.97 10.97 -19.89
N ASN A 138 2.10 11.63 -19.74
CA ASN A 138 2.14 13.09 -19.74
C ASN A 138 1.70 13.55 -21.12
N ASP A 139 0.75 14.46 -21.18
CA ASP A 139 0.36 15.14 -22.42
C ASP A 139 1.45 16.14 -22.85
#